data_AF-A0A353QTF3-F1
#
_entry.id   AF-A0A353QTF3-F1
#
_cell.length_a   1.000
_cell.length_b   1.000
_cell.length_c   1.000
_cell.angle_alpha   90.00
_cell.angle_beta   90.00
_cell.angle_gamma   90.00
#
_symmetry.space_group_name_H-M   'P 1'
#
loop_
_entity.id
_entity.type
_entity.pdbx_description
1 polymer ?
#
loop_
_entity_poly.entity_id
_entity_poly.type
_entity_poly.pdbx_seq_one_letter_code
_entity_poly.pdbx_strand_id
1 'polypeptide(L)'
;TDTLDNIVKKINDKFDPTGDEDYSDNTVKASITDGKLEINYDNTDVTNLTLGSSADTSNFFNIMQLSTADPVDNGDGTTSFTSLTPINTINLSGTIIGNAANLDVSDLDPITAGTFKIGKTEFTIDATTTMSGLISKINKDANAGATAQFDATTNKIVLTSKNPGQTAINLENGTSNFLNKIGLITAGGDSLSSQTLGNNAKVYVNGSTTALEANSNTITGDISGITGLTINLKNTTEVGDTIDINVDQDTDQINTALDDFISKFNAMSNIVKEHTATGKTLHGEYSLIGLKNTFRSMTTDRVSGLTSYDSLAMIGISTGAIGKLASDTSNALILDKDKLLEALNENPSEVKALLIGDKTAGITGIFEKLEDKLTSVLDPVSGYFSVKEDSFNTMITDNDKSITRGEDRITAYKTMITKQFSEMDSYISKMQQQGSSLSNLGIY
;
A
#
# COMPACT_ATOMS: atom_id res chain seq x y z
N THR A 1 43.13 -3.55 34.14
CA THR A 1 41.82 -2.88 34.02
C THR A 1 41.21 -2.88 35.40
N ASP A 2 40.85 -1.71 35.93
CA ASP A 2 40.19 -1.65 37.23
C ASP A 2 38.68 -1.92 37.06
N THR A 3 38.10 -2.71 37.97
CA THR A 3 36.64 -2.81 38.12
C THR A 3 36.11 -1.58 38.87
N LEU A 4 34.80 -1.38 38.88
CA LEU A 4 34.19 -0.31 39.68
C LEU A 4 34.47 -0.50 41.17
N ASP A 5 34.42 -1.74 41.68
CA ASP A 5 34.79 -2.06 43.06
C ASP A 5 36.26 -1.73 43.34
N ASN A 6 37.17 -1.93 42.38
CA ASN A 6 38.56 -1.50 42.52
C ASN A 6 38.67 0.02 42.61
N ILE A 7 37.84 0.77 41.87
CA ILE A 7 37.83 2.24 41.91
C ILE A 7 37.27 2.74 43.25
N VAL A 8 36.13 2.19 43.69
CA VAL A 8 35.52 2.50 45.00
C VAL A 8 36.52 2.19 46.12
N LYS A 9 37.14 1.01 46.10
CA LYS A 9 38.17 0.63 47.06
C LYS A 9 39.34 1.60 47.05
N LYS A 10 39.90 1.95 45.88
CA LYS A 10 41.03 2.90 45.79
C LYS A 10 40.70 4.29 46.31
N ILE A 11 39.45 4.76 46.12
CA ILE A 11 39.02 6.04 46.70
C ILE A 11 38.96 5.90 48.22
N ASN A 12 38.34 4.85 48.75
CA ASN A 12 38.22 4.65 50.19
C ASN A 12 39.59 4.44 50.87
N ASP A 13 40.47 3.61 50.30
CA ASP A 13 41.86 3.39 50.77
C ASP A 13 42.67 4.68 50.84
N LYS A 14 42.36 5.66 49.97
CA LYS A 14 43.08 6.94 49.94
C LYS A 14 42.74 7.83 51.14
N PHE A 15 41.55 7.67 51.70
CA PHE A 15 41.02 8.46 52.81
C PHE A 15 40.87 7.65 54.10
N ASP A 16 41.36 6.42 54.12
CA ASP A 16 41.43 5.55 55.31
C ASP A 16 42.62 5.99 56.20
N PRO A 17 42.36 6.58 57.38
CA PRO A 17 43.41 7.09 58.24
C PRO A 17 44.12 5.98 59.04
N THR A 18 43.49 4.81 59.21
CA THR A 18 44.02 3.70 60.01
C THR A 18 44.58 2.56 59.16
N GLY A 19 44.15 2.48 57.90
CA GLY A 19 44.51 1.41 56.96
C GLY A 19 43.90 0.06 57.35
N ASP A 20 42.79 0.06 58.10
CA ASP A 20 42.13 -1.15 58.60
C ASP A 20 41.02 -1.69 57.68
N GLU A 21 40.73 -0.98 56.58
CA GLU A 21 39.69 -1.29 55.60
C GLU A 21 38.24 -1.21 56.15
N ASP A 22 37.99 -0.63 57.33
CA ASP A 22 36.62 -0.42 57.87
C ASP A 22 35.94 0.80 57.24
N TYR A 23 36.70 1.79 56.77
CA TYR A 23 36.25 3.02 56.09
C TYR A 23 35.07 3.75 56.78
N SER A 24 34.85 3.50 58.06
CA SER A 24 33.72 4.04 58.83
C SER A 24 34.04 5.43 59.37
N ASP A 25 35.32 5.75 59.49
CA ASP A 25 35.92 7.01 59.90
C ASP A 25 36.45 7.85 58.72
N ASN A 26 36.24 7.39 57.48
CA ASN A 26 36.65 8.11 56.28
C ASN A 26 35.90 9.45 56.15
N THR A 27 36.66 10.54 56.05
CA THR A 27 36.12 11.89 55.76
C THR A 27 35.56 12.03 54.34
N VAL A 28 36.03 11.18 53.41
CA VAL A 28 35.48 11.03 52.05
C VAL A 28 35.31 9.54 51.76
N LYS A 29 34.10 9.17 51.32
CA LYS A 29 33.71 7.78 51.07
C LYS A 29 33.06 7.64 49.70
N ALA A 30 33.55 6.70 48.92
CA ALA A 30 32.89 6.22 47.72
C ALA A 30 32.03 4.99 48.03
N SER A 31 30.85 4.93 47.44
CA SER A 31 29.95 3.77 47.50
C SER A 31 29.12 3.65 46.24
N ILE A 32 28.47 2.49 46.04
CA ILE A 32 27.49 2.29 44.97
C ILE A 32 26.10 2.21 45.59
N THR A 33 25.25 3.18 45.29
CA THR A 33 23.87 3.27 45.78
C THR A 33 22.93 3.36 44.58
N ASP A 34 21.92 2.50 44.51
CA ASP A 34 20.98 2.38 43.36
C ASP A 34 21.69 2.28 42.00
N GLY A 35 22.83 1.58 41.97
CA GLY A 35 23.65 1.40 40.79
C GLY A 35 24.47 2.62 40.38
N LYS A 36 24.40 3.73 41.12
CA LYS A 36 25.16 4.96 40.88
C LYS A 36 26.38 5.03 41.78
N LEU A 37 27.46 5.64 41.29
CA LEU A 37 28.62 5.95 42.13
C LEU A 37 28.30 7.20 42.91
N GLU A 38 28.38 7.07 44.23
CA GLU A 38 28.22 8.18 45.17
C GLU A 38 29.56 8.43 45.86
N ILE A 39 30.01 9.68 45.85
CA ILE A 39 31.16 10.16 46.61
C ILE A 39 30.60 11.10 47.68
N ASN A 40 30.56 10.61 48.92
CA ASN A 40 30.07 11.33 50.09
C ASN A 40 31.24 11.88 50.91
N TYR A 41 31.09 13.05 51.52
CA TYR A 41 32.09 13.64 52.44
C TYR A 41 31.44 14.31 53.64
N ASP A 42 32.16 14.27 54.77
CA ASP A 42 31.74 14.91 56.02
C ASP A 42 32.03 16.42 55.97
N ASN A 43 31.00 17.25 56.14
CA ASN A 43 31.11 18.71 56.04
C ASN A 43 31.86 19.35 57.21
N THR A 44 32.07 18.63 58.31
CA THR A 44 32.84 19.10 59.48
C THR A 44 34.35 19.03 59.23
N ASP A 45 34.80 18.03 58.45
CA ASP A 45 36.20 17.81 58.13
C ASP A 45 36.59 18.31 56.73
N VAL A 46 35.62 18.40 55.81
CA VAL A 46 35.85 18.82 54.42
C VAL A 46 34.97 20.04 54.09
N THR A 47 35.61 21.18 53.89
CA THR A 47 34.92 22.46 53.61
C THR A 47 34.51 22.64 52.15
N ASN A 48 35.20 21.97 51.22
CA ASN A 48 34.83 21.92 49.81
C ASN A 48 35.53 20.73 49.13
N LEU A 49 34.76 19.78 48.58
CA LEU A 49 35.30 18.71 47.75
C LEU A 49 35.10 19.08 46.27
N THR A 50 36.22 19.19 45.53
CA THR A 50 36.18 19.36 44.08
C THR A 50 36.53 18.05 43.40
N LEU A 51 35.73 17.66 42.42
CA LEU A 51 35.92 16.46 41.63
C LEU A 51 36.64 16.77 40.31
N GLY A 52 37.62 15.93 39.95
CA GLY A 52 38.39 16.05 38.72
C GLY A 52 39.62 16.97 38.80
N SER A 53 40.50 16.84 37.81
CA SER A 53 41.72 17.64 37.69
C SER A 53 41.97 17.96 36.21
N SER A 54 42.54 19.13 35.91
CA SER A 54 42.95 19.49 34.54
C SER A 54 44.05 18.59 33.97
N ALA A 55 44.69 17.76 34.82
CA ALA A 55 45.67 16.78 34.41
C ALA A 55 45.07 15.38 34.15
N ASP A 56 43.79 15.16 34.47
CA ASP A 56 43.11 13.89 34.18
C ASP A 56 42.79 13.82 32.68
N THR A 57 43.35 12.84 32.00
CA THR A 57 43.11 12.57 30.57
C THR A 57 42.12 11.44 30.34
N SER A 58 41.58 10.85 31.41
CA SER A 58 40.57 9.80 31.34
C SER A 58 39.19 10.35 31.00
N ASN A 59 38.29 9.47 30.55
CA ASN A 59 36.90 9.79 30.29
C ASN A 59 35.96 9.41 31.45
N PHE A 60 36.50 9.00 32.61
CA PHE A 60 35.71 8.47 33.73
C PHE A 60 34.68 9.48 34.25
N PHE A 61 35.09 10.72 34.55
CA PHE A 61 34.18 11.76 35.05
C PHE A 61 33.08 12.13 34.05
N ASN A 62 33.38 12.08 32.75
CA ASN A 62 32.41 12.36 31.69
C ASN A 62 31.42 11.20 31.50
N ILE A 63 31.89 9.95 31.59
CA ILE A 63 31.01 8.77 31.52
C ILE A 63 30.08 8.71 32.74
N MET A 64 30.61 8.97 33.94
CA MET A 64 29.82 9.01 35.17
C MET A 64 29.00 10.31 35.31
N GLN A 65 29.21 11.29 34.42
CA GLN A 65 28.65 12.64 34.50
C GLN A 65 28.87 13.32 35.86
N LEU A 66 29.96 12.97 36.53
CA LEU A 66 30.36 13.56 37.82
C LEU A 66 30.99 14.95 37.64
N SER A 67 31.46 15.29 36.43
CA SER A 67 31.96 16.64 36.10
C SER A 67 30.87 17.71 36.07
N THR A 68 29.60 17.29 35.96
CA THR A 68 28.41 18.15 35.92
C THR A 68 27.46 17.87 37.09
N ALA A 69 27.86 17.03 38.04
CA ALA A 69 27.04 16.72 39.20
C ALA A 69 27.12 17.86 40.22
N ASP A 70 25.97 18.41 40.59
CA ASP A 70 25.88 19.36 41.70
C ASP A 70 25.94 18.60 43.03
N PRO A 71 26.67 19.09 44.04
CA PRO A 71 26.71 18.47 45.36
C PRO A 71 25.34 18.57 46.03
N VAL A 72 24.90 17.47 46.66
CA VAL A 72 23.63 17.39 47.38
C VAL A 72 23.90 17.27 48.88
N ASP A 73 23.37 18.22 49.67
CA ASP A 73 23.37 18.12 51.14
C ASP A 73 22.38 17.04 51.56
N ASN A 74 22.88 16.02 52.26
CA ASN A 74 22.09 14.88 52.71
C ASN A 74 21.27 15.20 53.98
N GLY A 75 21.50 16.36 54.61
CA GLY A 75 20.77 16.80 55.81
C GLY A 75 21.21 16.15 57.12
N ASP A 76 22.28 15.35 57.08
CA ASP A 76 22.88 14.65 58.23
C ASP A 76 24.29 15.16 58.57
N GLY A 77 24.70 16.27 57.95
CA GLY A 77 26.06 16.81 58.06
C GLY A 77 27.02 16.31 56.98
N THR A 78 26.54 15.50 56.03
CA THR A 78 27.32 15.02 54.88
C THR A 78 26.81 15.58 53.56
N THR A 79 27.68 15.64 52.56
CA THR A 79 27.34 16.09 51.20
C THR A 79 27.81 15.05 50.18
N SER A 80 26.98 14.76 49.17
CA SER A 80 27.26 13.75 48.16
C SER A 80 27.35 14.30 46.74
N PHE A 81 28.25 13.72 45.94
CA PHE A 81 28.21 13.79 44.49
C PHE A 81 27.80 12.42 43.95
N THR A 82 26.74 12.38 43.14
CA THR A 82 26.22 11.13 42.59
C THR A 82 26.30 11.13 41.07
N SER A 83 26.71 10.01 40.48
CA SER A 83 26.69 9.85 39.01
C SER A 83 25.28 10.05 38.45
N LEU A 84 25.16 10.72 37.29
CA LEU A 84 23.84 11.04 36.75
C LEU A 84 23.08 9.78 36.30
N THR A 85 23.80 8.83 35.71
CA THR A 85 23.29 7.54 35.24
C THR A 85 23.75 6.39 36.13
N PRO A 86 22.93 5.34 36.29
CA PRO A 86 23.40 4.07 36.86
C PRO A 86 24.56 3.49 36.03
N ILE A 87 25.50 2.86 36.72
CA ILE A 87 26.76 2.30 36.21
C ILE A 87 26.61 0.80 35.95
N ASN A 88 25.67 0.15 36.64
CA ASN A 88 25.23 -1.18 36.27
C ASN A 88 24.26 -1.11 35.09
N THR A 89 24.48 -1.95 34.09
CA THR A 89 23.56 -2.09 32.96
C THR A 89 22.99 -3.50 32.95
N ILE A 90 21.73 -3.62 32.54
CA ILE A 90 21.13 -4.93 32.26
C ILE A 90 21.92 -5.58 31.12
N ASN A 91 22.47 -6.75 31.38
CA ASN A 91 23.05 -7.63 30.36
C ASN A 91 21.94 -8.17 29.43
N LEU A 92 21.72 -7.46 28.33
CA LEU A 92 20.64 -7.78 27.39
C LEU A 92 20.77 -9.16 26.74
N SER A 93 21.99 -9.67 26.54
CA SER A 93 22.23 -10.98 25.93
C SER A 93 22.23 -12.12 26.94
N GLY A 94 22.41 -11.82 28.23
CA GLY A 94 22.31 -12.78 29.31
C GLY A 94 20.88 -13.24 29.58
N THR A 95 20.74 -14.39 30.24
CA THR A 95 19.45 -14.90 30.71
C THR A 95 18.87 -13.95 31.76
N ILE A 96 17.54 -13.93 31.87
CA ILE A 96 16.81 -13.15 32.88
C ILE A 96 16.93 -13.85 34.24
N ILE A 97 16.83 -15.17 34.27
CA ILE A 97 17.00 -15.99 35.48
C ILE A 97 18.47 -16.36 35.65
N GLY A 98 18.97 -16.34 36.89
CA GLY A 98 20.29 -16.82 37.28
C GLY A 98 21.42 -15.85 36.93
N ASN A 99 21.11 -14.59 36.64
CA ASN A 99 22.08 -13.62 36.17
C ASN A 99 22.10 -12.37 37.05
N ALA A 100 23.14 -12.29 37.89
CA ALA A 100 23.33 -11.19 38.84
C ALA A 100 23.40 -9.80 38.19
N ALA A 101 23.70 -9.70 36.90
CA ALA A 101 23.67 -8.44 36.16
C ALA A 101 22.26 -7.99 35.71
N ASN A 102 21.23 -8.86 35.82
CA ASN A 102 19.87 -8.64 35.30
C ASN A 102 18.80 -8.58 36.40
N LEU A 103 19.11 -7.98 37.55
CA LEU A 103 18.22 -7.84 38.71
C LEU A 103 17.99 -9.15 39.51
N ASP A 104 18.78 -10.20 39.24
CA ASP A 104 18.84 -11.40 40.09
C ASP A 104 19.91 -11.22 41.17
N VAL A 105 19.66 -10.33 42.13
CA VAL A 105 20.56 -10.17 43.28
C VAL A 105 20.41 -11.43 44.13
N SER A 106 21.40 -12.31 43.96
CA SER A 106 21.49 -13.64 44.55
C SER A 106 21.13 -13.63 46.04
N ASP A 107 20.16 -14.47 46.38
CA ASP A 107 19.89 -15.10 47.68
C ASP A 107 18.67 -14.65 48.50
N LEU A 108 18.00 -13.53 48.20
CA LEU A 108 16.84 -13.09 49.00
C LEU A 108 15.50 -12.98 48.26
N ASP A 109 15.46 -12.67 46.96
CA ASP A 109 14.21 -12.59 46.19
C ASP A 109 14.45 -12.61 44.65
N PRO A 110 14.75 -13.78 44.05
CA PRO A 110 15.10 -13.90 42.63
C PRO A 110 13.88 -13.74 41.69
N ILE A 111 14.14 -13.50 40.40
CA ILE A 111 13.10 -13.59 39.36
C ILE A 111 12.69 -15.06 39.17
N THR A 112 11.40 -15.36 39.24
CA THR A 112 10.84 -16.70 39.06
C THR A 112 10.42 -16.96 37.62
N ALA A 113 10.68 -18.19 37.15
CA ALA A 113 10.13 -18.68 35.89
C ALA A 113 8.60 -18.73 35.93
N GLY A 114 7.96 -18.62 34.76
CA GLY A 114 6.51 -18.65 34.65
C GLY A 114 6.02 -17.73 33.55
N THR A 115 4.75 -17.35 33.62
CA THR A 115 4.10 -16.51 32.63
C THR A 115 3.70 -15.14 33.19
N PHE A 116 3.47 -14.20 32.28
CA PHE A 116 2.83 -12.90 32.53
C PHE A 116 2.17 -12.45 31.23
N LYS A 117 1.32 -11.41 31.25
CA LYS A 117 0.73 -10.87 30.03
C LYS A 117 1.07 -9.40 29.79
N ILE A 118 1.23 -9.09 28.51
CA ILE A 118 1.22 -7.72 27.99
C ILE A 118 0.17 -7.67 26.89
N GLY A 119 -0.75 -6.71 26.96
CA GLY A 119 -1.88 -6.64 26.05
C GLY A 119 -2.78 -7.87 26.18
N LYS A 120 -2.94 -8.61 25.08
CA LYS A 120 -3.71 -9.86 25.02
C LYS A 120 -2.84 -11.11 24.98
N THR A 121 -1.51 -10.95 24.99
CA THR A 121 -0.55 -12.05 24.80
C THR A 121 0.06 -12.46 26.11
N GLU A 122 0.12 -13.77 26.34
CA GLU A 122 0.90 -14.38 27.42
C GLU A 122 2.35 -14.61 26.96
N PHE A 123 3.30 -14.16 27.78
CA PHE A 123 4.73 -14.34 27.60
C PHE A 123 5.29 -15.24 28.69
N THR A 124 6.28 -16.04 28.34
CA THR A 124 6.95 -16.98 29.25
C THR A 124 8.37 -16.53 29.53
N ILE A 125 8.76 -16.57 30.81
CA ILE A 125 10.13 -16.50 31.29
C ILE A 125 10.55 -17.92 31.69
N ASP A 126 11.59 -18.43 31.05
CA ASP A 126 12.26 -19.69 31.39
C ASP A 126 13.76 -19.48 31.61
N ALA A 127 14.48 -20.55 31.96
CA ALA A 127 15.92 -20.53 32.24
C ALA A 127 16.78 -20.10 31.04
N THR A 128 16.24 -20.11 29.81
CA THR A 128 16.95 -19.72 28.58
C THR A 128 16.55 -18.34 28.07
N THR A 129 15.55 -17.72 28.67
CA THR A 129 14.98 -16.47 28.18
C THR A 129 15.96 -15.32 28.48
N THR A 130 16.42 -14.64 27.42
CA THR A 130 17.27 -13.45 27.52
C THR A 130 16.43 -12.18 27.45
N MET A 131 16.94 -11.08 28.00
CA MET A 131 16.21 -9.80 27.97
C MET A 131 16.00 -9.31 26.53
N SER A 132 17.04 -9.38 25.68
CA SER A 132 16.95 -9.05 24.26
C SER A 132 15.97 -9.96 23.50
N GLY A 133 15.96 -11.25 23.84
CA GLY A 133 15.01 -12.22 23.30
C GLY A 133 13.57 -11.87 23.67
N LEU A 134 13.32 -11.51 24.93
CA LEU A 134 11.99 -11.11 25.41
C LEU A 134 11.51 -9.81 24.75
N ILE A 135 12.36 -8.77 24.72
CA ILE A 135 12.05 -7.50 24.04
C ILE A 135 11.70 -7.77 22.57
N SER A 136 12.48 -8.62 21.89
CA SER A 136 12.22 -9.00 20.51
C SER A 136 10.90 -9.77 20.34
N LYS A 137 10.56 -10.67 21.28
CA LYS A 137 9.28 -11.39 21.28
C LYS A 137 8.11 -10.42 21.44
N ILE A 138 8.17 -9.48 22.38
CA ILE A 138 7.14 -8.45 22.60
C ILE A 138 6.95 -7.60 21.34
N ASN A 139 8.04 -7.11 20.75
CA ASN A 139 7.98 -6.25 19.58
C ASN A 139 7.39 -6.93 18.33
N LYS A 140 7.65 -8.23 18.16
CA LYS A 140 7.12 -9.03 17.05
C LYS A 140 5.66 -9.44 17.22
N ASP A 141 5.13 -9.38 18.45
CA ASP A 141 3.76 -9.76 18.73
C ASP A 141 2.79 -8.60 18.46
N ALA A 142 1.81 -8.82 17.59
CA ALA A 142 0.80 -7.81 17.25
C ALA A 142 -0.24 -7.64 18.37
N ASN A 143 -0.49 -8.69 19.15
CA ASN A 143 -1.50 -8.72 20.22
C ASN A 143 -0.97 -8.23 21.56
N ALA A 144 0.35 -8.06 21.69
CA ALA A 144 0.97 -7.37 22.82
C ALA A 144 0.49 -5.91 22.94
N GLY A 145 0.10 -5.28 21.83
CA GLY A 145 -0.42 -3.91 21.83
C GLY A 145 0.59 -2.83 22.24
N ALA A 146 1.86 -3.21 22.44
CA ALA A 146 2.94 -2.32 22.85
C ALA A 146 4.27 -2.67 22.15
N THR A 147 5.19 -1.72 22.12
CA THR A 147 6.60 -1.95 21.80
C THR A 147 7.44 -1.89 23.07
N ALA A 148 8.44 -2.73 23.18
CA ALA A 148 9.39 -2.78 24.28
C ALA A 148 10.77 -2.31 23.84
N GLN A 149 11.47 -1.58 24.72
CA GLN A 149 12.86 -1.23 24.56
C GLN A 149 13.56 -1.13 25.92
N PHE A 150 14.88 -1.26 25.93
CA PHE A 150 15.68 -0.94 27.10
C PHE A 150 16.30 0.45 26.91
N ASP A 151 15.99 1.37 27.82
CA ASP A 151 16.61 2.68 27.90
C ASP A 151 17.82 2.60 28.85
N ALA A 152 19.01 2.65 28.27
CA ALA A 152 20.27 2.56 29.03
C ALA A 152 20.57 3.82 29.85
N THR A 153 19.96 4.98 29.54
CA THR A 153 20.17 6.22 30.30
C THR A 153 19.42 6.17 31.61
N THR A 154 18.19 5.65 31.59
CA THR A 154 17.36 5.51 32.80
C THR A 154 17.45 4.12 33.44
N ASN A 155 18.14 3.18 32.80
CA ASN A 155 18.24 1.76 33.18
C ASN A 155 16.86 1.09 33.33
N LYS A 156 15.92 1.40 32.41
CA LYS A 156 14.53 0.93 32.46
C LYS A 156 14.14 0.16 31.20
N ILE A 157 13.26 -0.82 31.39
CA ILE A 157 12.48 -1.37 30.28
C ILE A 157 11.28 -0.45 30.07
N VAL A 158 11.17 0.12 28.88
CA VAL A 158 10.09 1.02 28.51
C VAL A 158 9.14 0.30 27.57
N LEU A 159 7.87 0.27 27.94
CA LEU A 159 6.77 -0.17 27.07
C LEU A 159 6.05 1.07 26.54
N THR A 160 5.85 1.13 25.23
CA THR A 160 5.07 2.19 24.57
C THR A 160 3.87 1.56 23.88
N SER A 161 2.66 2.07 24.15
CA SER A 161 1.44 1.59 23.49
C SER A 161 1.54 1.81 21.98
N LYS A 162 1.15 0.79 21.19
CA LYS A 162 0.96 0.93 19.74
C LYS A 162 -0.35 1.64 19.40
N ASN A 163 -1.28 1.69 20.35
CA ASN A 163 -2.57 2.35 20.19
C ASN A 163 -2.52 3.74 20.87
N PRO A 164 -2.82 4.82 20.14
CA PRO A 164 -2.92 6.15 20.74
C PRO A 164 -4.13 6.26 21.69
N GLY A 165 -4.26 7.43 22.31
CA GLY A 165 -5.36 7.74 23.22
C GLY A 165 -5.03 7.49 24.69
N GLN A 166 -6.00 7.79 25.53
CA GLN A 166 -5.91 7.67 26.99
C GLN A 166 -6.23 6.23 27.44
N THR A 167 -5.44 5.27 26.94
CA THR A 167 -5.62 3.84 27.26
C THR A 167 -4.35 3.27 27.85
N ALA A 168 -4.47 2.53 28.96
CA ALA A 168 -3.36 1.84 29.58
C ALA A 168 -2.96 0.59 28.77
N ILE A 169 -1.68 0.26 28.81
CA ILE A 169 -1.20 -1.06 28.41
C ILE A 169 -1.71 -2.06 29.45
N ASN A 170 -2.38 -3.11 28.99
CA ASN A 170 -2.81 -4.19 29.88
C ASN A 170 -1.57 -4.98 30.33
N LEU A 171 -1.32 -5.00 31.64
CA LEU A 171 -0.22 -5.71 32.26
C LEU A 171 -0.81 -6.59 33.37
N GLU A 172 -0.64 -7.90 33.24
CA GLU A 172 -1.15 -8.87 34.22
C GLU A 172 0.00 -9.76 34.68
N ASN A 173 0.14 -9.90 36.00
CA ASN A 173 0.96 -10.95 36.59
C ASN A 173 0.39 -12.33 36.23
N GLY A 174 1.28 -13.27 35.92
CA GLY A 174 0.95 -14.69 35.82
C GLY A 174 1.69 -15.47 36.91
N THR A 175 2.29 -16.60 36.53
CA THR A 175 3.09 -17.41 37.46
C THR A 175 4.51 -16.87 37.69
N SER A 176 4.99 -15.97 36.85
CA SER A 176 6.27 -15.27 37.03
C SER A 176 6.10 -13.97 37.81
N ASN A 177 7.06 -13.65 38.69
CA ASN A 177 7.15 -12.35 39.37
C ASN A 177 7.85 -11.25 38.53
N PHE A 178 8.19 -11.53 37.26
CA PHE A 178 9.01 -10.66 36.42
C PHE A 178 8.51 -9.21 36.37
N LEU A 179 7.22 -8.98 36.09
CA LEU A 179 6.66 -7.63 35.97
C LEU A 179 6.75 -6.83 37.27
N ASN A 180 6.66 -7.50 38.43
CA ASN A 180 6.90 -6.87 39.72
C ASN A 180 8.36 -6.47 39.90
N LYS A 181 9.27 -7.38 39.55
CA LYS A 181 10.71 -7.18 39.69
C LYS A 181 11.26 -6.05 38.84
N ILE A 182 10.70 -5.87 37.65
CA ILE A 182 11.09 -4.75 36.76
C ILE A 182 10.27 -3.48 37.02
N GLY A 183 9.41 -3.45 38.05
CA GLY A 183 8.67 -2.26 38.46
C GLY A 183 7.52 -1.85 37.54
N LEU A 184 7.05 -2.74 36.65
CA LEU A 184 5.90 -2.46 35.79
C LEU A 184 4.56 -2.72 36.50
N ILE A 185 4.55 -3.55 37.53
CA ILE A 185 3.39 -3.79 38.41
C ILE A 185 3.84 -3.72 39.86
N THR A 186 3.09 -3.06 40.74
CA THR A 186 3.35 -3.07 42.19
C THR A 186 3.04 -4.45 42.80
N ALA A 187 3.57 -4.74 44.00
CA ALA A 187 3.27 -5.99 44.70
C ALA A 187 1.77 -6.22 44.95
N GLY A 188 0.97 -5.14 45.03
CA GLY A 188 -0.49 -5.18 45.16
C GLY A 188 -1.24 -5.40 43.83
N GLY A 189 -0.54 -5.53 42.71
CA GLY A 189 -1.13 -5.75 41.38
C GLY A 189 -1.53 -4.49 40.63
N ASP A 190 -1.25 -3.29 41.17
CA ASP A 190 -1.47 -2.05 40.44
C ASP A 190 -0.42 -1.87 39.34
N SER A 191 -0.89 -1.78 38.09
CA SER A 191 -0.08 -1.56 36.90
C SER A 191 -0.24 -0.15 36.31
N LEU A 192 -1.12 0.69 36.87
CA LEU A 192 -1.39 2.03 36.33
C LEU A 192 -0.40 3.07 36.86
N SER A 193 0.08 2.93 38.09
CA SER A 193 1.08 3.83 38.68
C SER A 193 2.43 3.85 37.96
N SER A 194 2.75 2.81 37.20
CA SER A 194 3.95 2.72 36.37
C SER A 194 3.77 3.31 34.96
N GLN A 195 2.56 3.75 34.61
CA GLN A 195 2.21 4.19 33.26
C GLN A 195 1.89 5.68 33.19
N THR A 196 2.29 6.31 32.08
CA THR A 196 1.80 7.64 31.69
C THR A 196 0.83 7.47 30.54
N LEU A 197 -0.44 7.81 30.75
CA LEU A 197 -1.47 7.68 29.72
C LEU A 197 -1.34 8.77 28.65
N GLY A 198 -1.67 8.42 27.42
CA GLY A 198 -1.84 9.40 26.34
C GLY A 198 -3.09 10.25 26.53
N ASN A 199 -3.34 11.14 25.58
CA ASN A 199 -4.56 11.95 25.53
C ASN A 199 -5.45 11.47 24.38
N ASN A 200 -6.77 11.46 24.59
CA ASN A 200 -7.72 11.34 23.49
C ASN A 200 -7.72 12.63 22.67
N ALA A 201 -7.87 12.50 21.35
CA ALA A 201 -8.15 13.62 20.48
C ALA A 201 -9.54 14.17 20.80
N LYS A 202 -9.67 15.50 20.81
CA LYS A 202 -10.93 16.21 21.06
C LYS A 202 -11.25 17.07 19.85
N VAL A 203 -12.43 16.84 19.25
CA VAL A 203 -12.87 17.60 18.07
C VAL A 203 -14.28 18.14 18.29
N TYR A 204 -14.53 19.34 17.77
CA TYR A 204 -15.83 19.99 17.79
C TYR A 204 -16.33 20.04 16.35
N VAL A 205 -17.48 19.44 16.09
CA VAL A 205 -18.06 19.34 14.76
C VAL A 205 -19.34 20.18 14.72
N ASN A 206 -19.55 20.92 13.63
CA ASN A 206 -20.75 21.73 13.36
C ASN A 206 -21.12 22.70 14.50
N GLY A 207 -20.13 23.33 15.14
CA GLY A 207 -20.35 24.31 16.21
C GLY A 207 -20.84 23.72 17.54
N SER A 208 -20.78 22.39 17.71
CA SER A 208 -21.06 21.75 19.00
C SER A 208 -20.14 22.29 20.10
N THR A 209 -20.69 22.57 21.28
CA THR A 209 -19.91 22.91 22.49
C THR A 209 -19.39 21.68 23.22
N THR A 210 -19.88 20.48 22.84
CA THR A 210 -19.43 19.20 23.38
C THR A 210 -18.39 18.61 22.44
N ALA A 211 -17.20 18.33 22.96
CA ALA A 211 -16.17 17.65 22.21
C ALA A 211 -16.54 16.18 21.96
N LEU A 212 -16.31 15.73 20.74
CA LEU A 212 -16.19 14.31 20.43
C LEU A 212 -14.78 13.86 20.81
N GLU A 213 -14.69 12.73 21.50
CA GLU A 213 -13.40 12.15 21.87
C GLU A 213 -13.09 10.94 21.00
N ALA A 214 -11.84 10.85 20.56
CA ALA A 214 -11.31 9.71 19.85
C ALA A 214 -9.98 9.26 20.46
N ASN A 215 -9.76 7.96 20.53
CA ASN A 215 -8.46 7.39 20.91
C ASN A 215 -7.43 7.46 19.76
N SER A 216 -7.73 8.15 18.66
CA SER A 216 -6.87 8.25 17.49
C SER A 216 -6.95 9.65 16.87
N ASN A 217 -5.93 10.00 16.09
CA ASN A 217 -5.93 11.20 15.25
C ASN A 217 -6.74 11.01 13.95
N THR A 218 -7.36 9.85 13.75
CA THR A 218 -8.28 9.60 12.64
C THR A 218 -9.70 9.56 13.16
N ILE A 219 -10.53 10.53 12.74
CA ILE A 219 -11.94 10.63 13.07
C ILE A 219 -12.74 10.07 11.90
N THR A 220 -13.42 8.94 12.11
CA THR A 220 -14.26 8.31 11.09
C THR A 220 -15.71 8.81 11.18
N GLY A 221 -16.54 8.39 10.21
CA GLY A 221 -17.97 8.65 10.22
C GLY A 221 -18.68 8.11 11.47
N ASP A 222 -18.25 6.97 12.00
CA ASP A 222 -18.82 6.40 13.23
C ASP A 222 -18.55 7.26 14.47
N ILE A 223 -17.47 8.06 14.47
CA ILE A 223 -17.11 8.97 15.55
C ILE A 223 -17.79 10.33 15.35
N SER A 224 -17.69 10.88 14.14
CA SER A 224 -18.21 12.22 13.81
C SER A 224 -19.73 12.25 13.61
N GLY A 225 -20.36 11.10 13.34
CA GLY A 225 -21.75 11.00 12.88
C GLY A 225 -21.95 11.37 11.40
N ILE A 226 -20.88 11.69 10.66
CA ILE A 226 -20.94 12.08 9.25
C ILE A 226 -20.53 10.88 8.39
N THR A 227 -21.51 10.13 7.89
CA THR A 227 -21.30 8.95 7.06
C THR A 227 -20.43 9.26 5.85
N GLY A 228 -19.41 8.42 5.61
CA GLY A 228 -18.51 8.54 4.46
C GLY A 228 -17.37 9.56 4.62
N LEU A 229 -17.33 10.32 5.72
CA LEU A 229 -16.24 11.25 6.01
C LEU A 229 -15.17 10.60 6.90
N THR A 230 -13.90 10.80 6.56
CA THR A 230 -12.76 10.43 7.40
C THR A 230 -11.81 11.62 7.51
N ILE A 231 -11.59 12.12 8.72
CA ILE A 231 -10.79 13.31 9.00
C ILE A 231 -9.49 12.85 9.68
N ASN A 232 -8.34 13.27 9.15
CA ASN A 232 -7.04 13.00 9.75
C ASN A 232 -6.49 14.27 10.42
N LEU A 233 -6.48 14.28 11.75
CA LEU A 233 -5.98 15.38 12.56
C LEU A 233 -4.47 15.49 12.44
N LYS A 234 -3.99 16.71 12.18
CA LYS A 234 -2.55 16.99 12.01
C LYS A 234 -2.01 17.91 13.11
N ASN A 235 -2.81 18.88 13.52
CA ASN A 235 -2.48 19.82 14.57
C ASN A 235 -3.76 20.33 15.24
N THR A 236 -3.63 20.91 16.43
CA THR A 236 -4.71 21.62 17.11
C THR A 236 -4.98 22.96 16.45
N THR A 237 -6.23 23.38 16.37
CA THR A 237 -6.62 24.74 15.97
C THR A 237 -6.47 25.71 17.15
N GLU A 238 -6.26 26.99 16.86
CA GLU A 238 -6.30 28.03 17.89
C GLU A 238 -7.74 28.23 18.42
N VAL A 239 -7.87 28.84 19.60
CA VAL A 239 -9.18 29.05 20.22
C VAL A 239 -10.00 30.01 19.36
N GLY A 240 -11.13 29.53 18.85
CA GLY A 240 -12.03 30.30 17.99
C GLY A 240 -11.84 30.06 16.50
N ASP A 241 -10.75 29.40 16.09
CA ASP A 241 -10.51 29.04 14.70
C ASP A 241 -11.27 27.77 14.32
N THR A 242 -11.92 27.83 13.16
CA THR A 242 -12.64 26.71 12.56
C THR A 242 -12.03 26.32 11.22
N ILE A 243 -12.05 25.03 10.92
CA ILE A 243 -11.68 24.51 9.60
C ILE A 243 -12.97 24.14 8.87
N ASP A 244 -13.22 24.79 7.75
CA ASP A 244 -14.35 24.47 6.89
C ASP A 244 -14.00 23.28 5.99
N ILE A 245 -14.78 22.21 6.10
CA ILE A 245 -14.66 21.02 5.26
C ILE A 245 -15.82 21.05 4.27
N ASN A 246 -15.54 21.32 3.00
CA ASN A 246 -16.52 21.20 1.93
C ASN A 246 -16.41 19.83 1.27
N VAL A 247 -17.55 19.16 1.09
CA VAL A 247 -17.64 17.86 0.42
C VAL A 247 -18.43 18.05 -0.86
N ASP A 248 -17.71 18.13 -1.97
CA ASP A 248 -18.28 18.29 -3.30
C ASP A 248 -18.30 16.96 -4.06
N GLN A 249 -19.16 16.88 -5.07
CA GLN A 249 -19.14 15.77 -6.01
C GLN A 249 -17.88 15.86 -6.89
N ASP A 250 -17.04 14.82 -6.86
CA ASP A 250 -15.91 14.69 -7.80
C ASP A 250 -16.44 14.36 -9.20
N THR A 251 -16.38 15.34 -10.10
CA THR A 251 -16.80 15.18 -11.50
C THR A 251 -15.64 14.98 -12.47
N ASP A 252 -14.39 15.01 -12.01
CA ASP A 252 -13.22 14.93 -12.87
C ASP A 252 -13.07 13.54 -13.49
N GLN A 253 -13.30 12.49 -12.68
CA GLN A 253 -13.19 11.11 -13.14
C GLN A 253 -14.25 10.77 -14.19
N ILE A 254 -15.50 11.19 -13.97
CA ILE A 254 -16.58 10.95 -14.93
C ILE A 254 -16.39 11.77 -16.21
N ASN A 255 -15.95 13.02 -16.11
CA ASN A 255 -15.58 13.83 -17.27
C ASN A 255 -14.50 13.14 -18.12
N THR A 256 -13.44 12.65 -17.46
CA THR A 256 -12.34 11.96 -18.15
C THR A 256 -12.81 10.66 -18.82
N ALA A 257 -13.61 9.85 -18.12
CA ALA A 257 -14.12 8.60 -18.67
C ALA A 257 -15.05 8.82 -19.88
N LEU A 258 -15.91 9.83 -19.82
CA LEU A 258 -16.81 10.18 -20.93
C LEU A 258 -16.04 10.79 -22.12
N ASP A 259 -15.05 11.65 -21.87
CA ASP A 259 -14.17 12.19 -22.91
C ASP A 259 -13.39 11.07 -23.63
N ASP A 260 -12.87 10.07 -22.91
CA ASP A 260 -12.18 8.93 -23.52
C ASP A 260 -13.16 8.07 -24.34
N PHE A 261 -14.33 7.73 -23.78
CA PHE A 261 -15.37 7.00 -24.51
C PHE A 261 -15.73 7.70 -25.82
N ILE A 262 -16.02 9.01 -25.77
CA ILE A 262 -16.37 9.81 -26.95
C ILE A 262 -15.25 9.78 -27.97
N SER A 263 -14.00 9.93 -27.52
CA SER A 263 -12.82 9.88 -28.39
C SER A 263 -12.68 8.53 -29.08
N LYS A 264 -12.80 7.41 -28.35
CA LYS A 264 -12.72 6.05 -28.91
C LYS A 264 -13.89 5.75 -29.85
N PHE A 265 -15.10 6.15 -29.48
CA PHE A 265 -16.30 5.98 -30.31
C PHE A 265 -16.16 6.74 -31.64
N ASN A 266 -15.71 8.00 -31.59
CA ASN A 266 -15.48 8.82 -32.77
C ASN A 266 -14.36 8.25 -33.64
N ALA A 267 -13.27 7.77 -33.04
CA ALA A 267 -12.18 7.10 -33.75
C ALA A 267 -12.67 5.84 -34.48
N MET A 268 -13.44 4.98 -33.80
CA MET A 268 -14.05 3.79 -34.40
C MET A 268 -14.97 4.16 -35.58
N SER A 269 -15.83 5.16 -35.41
CA SER A 269 -16.72 5.65 -36.48
C SER A 269 -15.94 6.15 -37.69
N ASN A 270 -14.83 6.86 -37.46
CA ASN A 270 -13.95 7.37 -38.51
C ASN A 270 -13.20 6.25 -39.25
N ILE A 271 -12.64 5.27 -38.52
CA ILE A 271 -11.95 4.11 -39.12
C ILE A 271 -12.91 3.35 -40.05
N VAL A 272 -14.12 3.06 -39.58
CA VAL A 272 -15.12 2.37 -40.42
C VAL A 272 -15.46 3.21 -41.66
N LYS A 273 -15.70 4.52 -41.49
CA LYS A 273 -16.00 5.42 -42.61
C LYS A 273 -14.86 5.47 -43.63
N GLU A 274 -13.62 5.58 -43.17
CA GLU A 274 -12.44 5.69 -44.02
C GLU A 274 -12.24 4.42 -44.85
N HIS A 275 -12.30 3.24 -44.22
CA HIS A 275 -12.03 1.98 -44.91
C HIS A 275 -13.18 1.50 -45.81
N THR A 276 -14.42 1.93 -45.55
CA THR A 276 -15.61 1.54 -46.34
C THR A 276 -15.98 2.53 -47.45
N ALA A 277 -15.29 3.67 -47.54
CA ALA A 277 -15.54 4.67 -48.56
C ALA A 277 -15.26 4.15 -49.98
N THR A 278 -15.84 4.80 -50.99
CA THR A 278 -15.64 4.46 -52.40
C THR A 278 -14.16 4.43 -52.78
N GLY A 279 -13.72 3.32 -53.37
CA GLY A 279 -12.33 3.12 -53.79
C GLY A 279 -11.36 2.71 -52.67
N LYS A 280 -11.86 2.35 -51.48
CA LYS A 280 -11.05 1.88 -50.35
C LYS A 280 -11.17 0.36 -50.17
N THR A 281 -10.30 -0.21 -49.34
CA THR A 281 -10.13 -1.66 -49.19
C THR A 281 -11.41 -2.40 -48.85
N LEU A 282 -12.26 -1.83 -47.99
CA LEU A 282 -13.53 -2.44 -47.55
C LEU A 282 -14.73 -1.77 -48.23
N HIS A 283 -14.54 -1.21 -49.43
CA HIS A 283 -15.65 -0.67 -50.20
C HIS A 283 -16.70 -1.75 -50.47
N GLY A 284 -17.96 -1.47 -50.13
CA GLY A 284 -19.06 -2.43 -50.26
C GLY A 284 -19.28 -3.36 -49.06
N GLU A 285 -18.48 -3.24 -47.98
CA GLU A 285 -18.75 -3.95 -46.73
C GLU A 285 -19.88 -3.31 -45.91
N TYR A 286 -21.11 -3.47 -46.41
CA TYR A 286 -22.32 -2.89 -45.81
C TYR A 286 -22.60 -3.39 -44.39
N SER A 287 -22.17 -4.60 -44.04
CA SER A 287 -22.34 -5.15 -42.69
C SER A 287 -21.52 -4.40 -41.64
N LEU A 288 -20.32 -3.93 -41.99
CA LEU A 288 -19.49 -3.12 -41.09
C LEU A 288 -20.08 -1.70 -40.91
N ILE A 289 -20.64 -1.13 -41.99
CA ILE A 289 -21.39 0.13 -41.92
C ILE A 289 -22.63 -0.03 -41.03
N GLY A 290 -23.37 -1.13 -41.19
CA GLY A 290 -24.53 -1.47 -40.37
C GLY A 290 -24.16 -1.60 -38.90
N LEU A 291 -23.07 -2.30 -38.59
CA LEU A 291 -22.56 -2.45 -37.22
C LEU A 291 -22.23 -1.09 -36.56
N LYS A 292 -21.53 -0.21 -37.27
CA LYS A 292 -21.25 1.16 -36.81
C LYS A 292 -22.56 1.92 -36.52
N ASN A 293 -23.56 1.79 -37.39
CA ASN A 293 -24.86 2.43 -37.20
C ASN A 293 -25.63 1.84 -36.01
N THR A 294 -25.51 0.54 -35.73
CA THR A 294 -26.07 -0.09 -34.53
C THR A 294 -25.46 0.51 -33.26
N PHE A 295 -24.13 0.60 -33.18
CA PHE A 295 -23.47 1.25 -32.03
C PHE A 295 -23.90 2.70 -31.89
N ARG A 296 -24.02 3.44 -32.99
CA ARG A 296 -24.53 4.82 -32.97
C ARG A 296 -25.96 4.91 -32.45
N SER A 297 -26.86 4.03 -32.89
CA SER A 297 -28.24 3.99 -32.39
C SER A 297 -28.24 3.76 -30.89
N MET A 298 -27.53 2.73 -30.43
CA MET A 298 -27.46 2.36 -29.01
C MET A 298 -26.96 3.49 -28.12
N THR A 299 -25.96 4.26 -28.58
CA THR A 299 -25.46 5.43 -27.83
C THR A 299 -26.48 6.57 -27.74
N THR A 300 -27.44 6.64 -28.66
CA THR A 300 -28.51 7.66 -28.67
C THR A 300 -29.86 7.15 -28.19
N ASP A 301 -29.94 5.86 -27.81
CA ASP A 301 -31.18 5.24 -27.37
C ASP A 301 -31.59 5.76 -25.99
N ARG A 302 -32.89 5.65 -25.70
CA ARG A 302 -33.45 5.93 -24.38
C ARG A 302 -33.37 4.68 -23.50
N VAL A 303 -33.12 4.86 -22.20
CA VAL A 303 -33.15 3.81 -21.19
C VAL A 303 -34.50 3.79 -20.51
N SER A 304 -35.25 2.70 -20.72
CA SER A 304 -36.53 2.47 -20.05
C SER A 304 -36.37 2.42 -18.53
N GLY A 305 -37.32 3.00 -17.80
CA GLY A 305 -37.31 3.06 -16.34
C GLY A 305 -36.73 4.35 -15.77
N LEU A 306 -36.17 5.22 -16.61
CA LEU A 306 -35.73 6.57 -16.26
C LEU A 306 -36.76 7.62 -16.74
N THR A 307 -36.69 8.81 -16.15
CA THR A 307 -37.68 9.89 -16.33
C THR A 307 -37.03 11.17 -16.87
N SER A 308 -36.12 11.79 -16.11
CA SER A 308 -35.55 13.10 -16.44
C SER A 308 -34.30 12.95 -17.29
N TYR A 309 -33.44 12.00 -16.91
CA TYR A 309 -32.17 11.71 -17.57
C TYR A 309 -32.19 10.31 -18.18
N ASP A 310 -33.00 10.12 -19.22
CA ASP A 310 -33.20 8.81 -19.85
C ASP A 310 -32.41 8.60 -21.15
N SER A 311 -31.60 9.57 -21.58
CA SER A 311 -30.72 9.44 -22.75
C SER A 311 -29.46 10.27 -22.59
N LEU A 312 -28.38 9.86 -23.27
CA LEU A 312 -27.09 10.57 -23.25
C LEU A 312 -27.21 12.05 -23.66
N ALA A 313 -28.15 12.37 -24.54
CA ALA A 313 -28.41 13.75 -24.96
C ALA A 313 -28.89 14.66 -23.82
N MET A 314 -29.65 14.11 -22.86
CA MET A 314 -30.15 14.87 -21.70
C MET A 314 -29.03 15.23 -20.72
N ILE A 315 -27.93 14.46 -20.70
CA ILE A 315 -26.74 14.73 -19.88
C ILE A 315 -25.61 15.40 -20.68
N GLY A 316 -25.90 15.95 -21.85
CA GLY A 316 -24.94 16.73 -22.63
C GLY A 316 -24.11 15.95 -23.67
N ILE A 317 -24.32 14.64 -23.84
CA ILE A 317 -23.62 13.85 -24.87
C ILE A 317 -24.50 13.74 -26.12
N SER A 318 -24.10 14.41 -27.20
CA SER A 318 -24.91 14.50 -28.42
C SER A 318 -24.05 14.50 -29.68
N THR A 319 -24.67 14.59 -30.87
CA THR A 319 -23.96 14.71 -32.16
C THR A 319 -23.94 16.14 -32.70
N GLY A 320 -24.13 17.12 -31.81
CA GLY A 320 -24.24 18.54 -32.15
C GLY A 320 -25.48 19.19 -31.51
N ALA A 321 -25.54 20.52 -31.59
CA ALA A 321 -26.66 21.29 -31.06
C ALA A 321 -27.99 20.91 -31.73
N ILE A 322 -29.05 20.83 -30.92
CA ILE A 322 -30.43 20.59 -31.38
C ILE A 322 -30.82 21.70 -32.36
N GLY A 323 -31.33 21.34 -33.55
CA GLY A 323 -31.85 22.30 -34.54
C GLY A 323 -30.87 22.79 -35.61
N LYS A 324 -29.64 22.27 -35.67
CA LYS A 324 -28.74 22.46 -36.82
C LYS A 324 -29.18 21.59 -38.00
N LEU A 325 -29.02 22.08 -39.23
CA LEU A 325 -29.26 21.29 -40.45
C LEU A 325 -28.37 20.03 -40.43
N ALA A 326 -28.84 18.93 -41.01
CA ALA A 326 -28.10 17.66 -41.08
C ALA A 326 -26.70 17.80 -41.73
N SER A 327 -26.49 18.86 -42.52
CA SER A 327 -25.20 19.25 -43.10
C SER A 327 -24.21 19.87 -42.11
N ASP A 328 -24.70 20.42 -41.00
CA ASP A 328 -23.94 21.13 -39.96
C ASP A 328 -23.79 20.32 -38.67
N THR A 329 -24.55 19.23 -38.50
CA THR A 329 -24.34 18.27 -37.42
C THR A 329 -23.11 17.43 -37.68
N SER A 330 -22.15 17.49 -36.76
CA SER A 330 -21.01 16.59 -36.75
C SER A 330 -21.52 15.14 -36.65
N ASN A 331 -21.00 14.24 -37.47
CA ASN A 331 -21.26 12.81 -37.27
C ASN A 331 -20.56 12.25 -36.01
N ALA A 332 -19.83 13.08 -35.28
CA ALA A 332 -19.12 12.75 -34.05
C ALA A 332 -19.94 13.09 -32.81
N LEU A 333 -19.75 12.31 -31.76
CA LEU A 333 -20.21 12.63 -30.41
C LEU A 333 -19.40 13.79 -29.84
N ILE A 334 -20.07 14.65 -29.08
CA ILE A 334 -19.50 15.75 -28.31
C ILE A 334 -20.07 15.74 -26.89
N LEU A 335 -19.30 16.23 -25.92
CA LEU A 335 -19.71 16.41 -24.52
C LEU A 335 -19.90 17.90 -24.21
N ASP A 336 -21.09 18.24 -23.72
CA ASP A 336 -21.38 19.50 -23.05
C ASP A 336 -21.17 19.31 -21.54
N LYS A 337 -20.02 19.79 -21.03
CA LYS A 337 -19.61 19.59 -19.64
C LYS A 337 -20.51 20.33 -18.65
N ASP A 338 -21.08 21.46 -19.05
CA ASP A 338 -21.97 22.25 -18.19
C ASP A 338 -23.29 21.50 -17.98
N LYS A 339 -23.86 20.91 -19.04
CA LYS A 339 -25.06 20.06 -18.93
C LYS A 339 -24.84 18.77 -18.15
N LEU A 340 -23.66 18.16 -18.30
CA LEU A 340 -23.32 16.99 -17.51
C LEU A 340 -23.25 17.35 -16.03
N LEU A 341 -22.62 18.48 -15.70
CA LEU A 341 -22.50 18.97 -14.33
C LEU A 341 -23.87 19.33 -13.73
N GLU A 342 -24.73 19.99 -14.51
CA GLU A 342 -26.12 20.28 -14.14
C GLU A 342 -26.87 18.97 -13.81
N ALA A 343 -26.81 17.98 -14.70
CA ALA A 343 -27.48 16.70 -14.49
C ALA A 343 -26.97 15.92 -13.27
N LEU A 344 -25.65 15.93 -13.04
CA LEU A 344 -25.03 15.26 -11.89
C LEU A 344 -25.41 15.93 -10.56
N ASN A 345 -25.53 17.26 -10.54
CA ASN A 345 -25.95 18.01 -9.37
C ASN A 345 -27.45 17.83 -9.07
N GLU A 346 -28.30 17.77 -10.09
CA GLU A 346 -29.74 17.62 -9.91
C GLU A 346 -30.15 16.20 -9.53
N ASN A 347 -29.64 15.17 -10.22
CA ASN A 347 -30.03 13.78 -9.98
C ASN A 347 -28.90 12.78 -10.27
N PRO A 348 -27.90 12.68 -9.36
CA PRO A 348 -26.73 11.82 -9.59
C PRO A 348 -27.08 10.33 -9.71
N SER A 349 -28.14 9.88 -9.02
CA SER A 349 -28.61 8.49 -9.08
C SER A 349 -29.17 8.12 -10.45
N GLU A 350 -29.94 9.02 -11.07
CA GLU A 350 -30.52 8.77 -12.39
C GLU A 350 -29.46 8.83 -13.49
N VAL A 351 -28.49 9.77 -13.40
CA VAL A 351 -27.33 9.80 -14.30
C VAL A 351 -26.50 8.51 -14.18
N LYS A 352 -26.25 8.02 -12.96
CA LYS A 352 -25.58 6.73 -12.75
C LYS A 352 -26.36 5.59 -13.42
N ALA A 353 -27.67 5.51 -13.19
CA ALA A 353 -28.51 4.46 -13.75
C ALA A 353 -28.56 4.51 -15.29
N LEU A 354 -28.54 5.71 -15.89
CA LEU A 354 -28.43 5.90 -17.33
C LEU A 354 -27.14 5.32 -17.90
N LEU A 355 -26.00 5.64 -17.28
CA LEU A 355 -24.68 5.26 -17.78
C LEU A 355 -24.41 3.78 -17.58
N ILE A 356 -24.54 3.29 -16.35
CA ILE A 356 -24.08 1.95 -15.93
C ILE A 356 -25.18 1.06 -15.33
N GLY A 357 -26.44 1.51 -15.35
CA GLY A 357 -27.57 0.72 -14.87
C GLY A 357 -27.79 0.78 -13.36
N ASP A 358 -28.89 0.16 -12.95
CA ASP A 358 -29.26 -0.08 -11.56
C ASP A 358 -29.91 -1.46 -11.46
N LYS A 359 -29.15 -2.43 -10.96
CA LYS A 359 -29.59 -3.83 -10.83
C LYS A 359 -30.75 -3.98 -9.84
N THR A 360 -30.83 -3.12 -8.83
CA THR A 360 -31.91 -3.14 -7.86
C THR A 360 -33.21 -2.65 -8.47
N ALA A 361 -33.13 -1.65 -9.37
CA ALA A 361 -34.27 -1.13 -10.13
C ALA A 361 -34.56 -1.90 -11.43
N GLY A 362 -33.74 -2.89 -11.80
CA GLY A 362 -33.89 -3.64 -13.05
C GLY A 362 -33.59 -2.82 -14.31
N ILE A 363 -32.75 -1.78 -14.18
CA ILE A 363 -32.38 -0.85 -15.26
C ILE A 363 -31.02 -1.27 -15.82
N THR A 364 -30.95 -1.45 -17.14
CA THR A 364 -29.68 -1.71 -17.86
C THR A 364 -29.16 -0.42 -18.47
N GLY A 365 -27.93 -0.05 -18.12
CA GLY A 365 -27.29 1.18 -18.58
C GLY A 365 -26.92 1.17 -20.06
N ILE A 366 -26.65 2.34 -20.64
CA ILE A 366 -26.21 2.46 -22.03
C ILE A 366 -24.84 1.79 -22.23
N PHE A 367 -23.91 1.98 -21.30
CA PHE A 367 -22.59 1.36 -21.43
C PHE A 367 -22.62 -0.16 -21.24
N GLU A 368 -23.48 -0.68 -20.36
CA GLU A 368 -23.70 -2.13 -20.24
C GLU A 368 -24.22 -2.71 -21.58
N LYS A 369 -25.23 -2.08 -22.19
CA LYS A 369 -25.75 -2.51 -23.50
C LYS A 369 -24.67 -2.47 -24.58
N LEU A 370 -23.88 -1.40 -24.62
CA LEU A 370 -22.79 -1.25 -25.58
C LEU A 370 -21.70 -2.30 -25.38
N GLU A 371 -21.35 -2.59 -24.13
CA GLU A 371 -20.37 -3.63 -23.75
C GLU A 371 -20.85 -5.02 -24.15
N ASP A 372 -22.11 -5.36 -23.87
CA ASP A 372 -22.71 -6.64 -24.28
C ASP A 372 -22.64 -6.82 -25.80
N LYS A 373 -22.98 -5.76 -26.54
CA LYS A 373 -22.93 -5.79 -28.00
C LYS A 373 -21.49 -5.88 -28.52
N LEU A 374 -20.57 -5.15 -27.92
CA LEU A 374 -19.15 -5.19 -28.28
C LEU A 374 -18.57 -6.59 -28.04
N THR A 375 -18.89 -7.20 -26.90
CA THR A 375 -18.47 -8.55 -26.54
C THR A 375 -18.99 -9.57 -27.56
N SER A 376 -20.27 -9.50 -27.93
CA SER A 376 -20.85 -10.36 -28.97
C SER A 376 -20.19 -10.18 -30.35
N VAL A 377 -19.80 -8.96 -30.69
CA VAL A 377 -19.16 -8.64 -31.98
C VAL A 377 -17.71 -9.14 -32.04
N LEU A 378 -17.00 -9.06 -30.93
CA LEU A 378 -15.60 -9.46 -30.77
C LEU A 378 -15.42 -10.93 -30.35
N ASP A 379 -16.51 -11.67 -30.19
CA ASP A 379 -16.46 -13.08 -29.84
C ASP A 379 -15.56 -13.86 -30.82
N PRO A 380 -14.55 -14.60 -30.34
CA PRO A 380 -13.52 -15.20 -31.20
C PRO A 380 -14.00 -16.42 -31.98
N VAL A 381 -15.24 -16.88 -31.78
CA VAL A 381 -15.78 -18.08 -32.44
C VAL A 381 -16.93 -17.72 -33.38
N SER A 382 -17.83 -16.86 -32.90
CA SER A 382 -19.11 -16.55 -33.53
C SER A 382 -19.30 -15.05 -33.80
N GLY A 383 -18.34 -14.23 -33.38
CA GLY A 383 -18.37 -12.79 -33.57
C GLY A 383 -18.27 -12.39 -35.03
N TYR A 384 -18.68 -11.15 -35.31
CA TYR A 384 -18.74 -10.60 -36.66
C TYR A 384 -17.40 -10.74 -37.41
N PHE A 385 -16.30 -10.40 -36.75
CA PHE A 385 -14.98 -10.41 -37.37
C PHE A 385 -14.48 -11.84 -37.64
N SER A 386 -14.66 -12.77 -36.69
CA SER A 386 -14.31 -14.18 -36.88
C SER A 386 -15.06 -14.80 -38.06
N VAL A 387 -16.38 -14.61 -38.12
CA VAL A 387 -17.21 -15.16 -39.20
C VAL A 387 -16.83 -14.58 -40.56
N LYS A 388 -16.45 -13.29 -40.61
CA LYS A 388 -15.98 -12.65 -41.85
C LYS A 388 -14.62 -13.17 -42.30
N GLU A 389 -13.70 -13.38 -41.37
CA GLU A 389 -12.39 -13.97 -41.65
C GLU A 389 -12.52 -15.39 -42.23
N ASP A 390 -13.34 -16.24 -41.61
CA ASP A 390 -13.62 -17.60 -42.09
C ASP A 390 -14.24 -17.61 -43.49
N SER A 391 -15.17 -16.68 -43.74
CA SER A 391 -15.78 -16.52 -45.06
C SER A 391 -14.74 -16.13 -46.12
N PHE A 392 -13.83 -15.21 -45.82
CA PHE A 392 -12.77 -14.82 -46.75
C PHE A 392 -11.76 -15.94 -46.98
N ASN A 393 -11.36 -16.67 -45.94
CA ASN A 393 -10.47 -17.83 -46.05
C ASN A 393 -11.08 -18.94 -46.92
N THR A 394 -12.39 -19.17 -46.80
CA THR A 394 -13.11 -20.13 -47.66
C THR A 394 -13.12 -19.66 -49.12
N MET A 395 -13.40 -18.37 -49.37
CA MET A 395 -13.35 -17.81 -50.73
C MET A 395 -11.96 -17.92 -51.35
N ILE A 396 -10.90 -17.65 -50.58
CA ILE A 396 -9.50 -17.82 -51.01
C ILE A 396 -9.27 -19.28 -51.41
N THR A 397 -9.62 -20.22 -50.53
CA THR A 397 -9.44 -21.66 -50.76
C THR A 397 -10.15 -22.14 -52.03
N ASP A 398 -11.37 -21.66 -52.28
CA ASP A 398 -12.13 -22.07 -53.47
C ASP A 398 -11.63 -21.40 -54.75
N ASN A 399 -11.15 -20.16 -54.66
CA ASN A 399 -10.45 -19.50 -55.76
C ASN A 399 -9.16 -20.24 -56.11
N ASP A 400 -8.35 -20.64 -55.13
CA ASP A 400 -7.12 -21.42 -55.33
C ASP A 400 -7.43 -22.74 -56.06
N LYS A 401 -8.46 -23.48 -55.64
CA LYS A 401 -8.93 -24.68 -56.36
C LYS A 401 -9.36 -24.37 -57.79
N SER A 402 -9.99 -23.22 -58.02
CA SER A 402 -10.39 -22.80 -59.37
C SER A 402 -9.18 -22.50 -60.26
N ILE A 403 -8.16 -21.84 -59.71
CA ILE A 403 -6.88 -21.57 -60.37
C ILE A 403 -6.21 -22.88 -60.76
N THR A 404 -6.04 -23.82 -59.82
CA THR A 404 -5.42 -25.14 -60.09
C THR A 404 -6.14 -25.89 -61.21
N ARG A 405 -7.48 -25.95 -61.17
CA ARG A 405 -8.25 -26.58 -62.27
C ARG A 405 -8.07 -25.87 -63.62
N GLY A 406 -7.87 -24.56 -63.62
CA GLY A 406 -7.56 -23.78 -64.81
C GLY A 406 -6.19 -24.13 -65.38
N GLU A 407 -5.17 -24.18 -64.51
CA GLU A 407 -3.80 -24.57 -64.86
C GLU A 407 -3.72 -26.00 -65.41
N ASP A 408 -4.45 -26.94 -64.81
CA ASP A 408 -4.57 -28.32 -65.28
C ASP A 408 -5.15 -28.39 -66.71
N ARG A 409 -6.20 -27.61 -67.00
CA ARG A 409 -6.82 -27.54 -68.34
C ARG A 409 -5.85 -26.97 -69.37
N ILE A 410 -5.12 -25.91 -69.02
CA ILE A 410 -4.11 -25.32 -69.90
C ILE A 410 -3.00 -26.34 -70.18
N THR A 411 -2.56 -27.07 -69.18
CA THR A 411 -1.52 -28.11 -69.31
C THR A 411 -1.99 -29.28 -70.19
N ALA A 412 -3.22 -29.76 -69.99
CA ALA A 412 -3.81 -30.81 -70.82
C ALA A 412 -3.95 -30.36 -72.29
N TYR A 413 -4.40 -29.14 -72.52
CA TYR A 413 -4.52 -28.58 -73.87
C TYR A 413 -3.15 -28.46 -74.55
N LYS A 414 -2.13 -27.96 -73.85
CA LYS A 414 -0.75 -27.90 -74.34
C LYS A 414 -0.25 -29.30 -74.73
N THR A 415 -0.50 -30.30 -73.88
CA THR A 415 -0.08 -31.70 -74.12
C THR A 415 -0.76 -32.28 -75.37
N MET A 416 -2.05 -32.05 -75.54
CA MET A 416 -2.81 -32.47 -76.72
C MET A 416 -2.26 -31.82 -78.00
N ILE A 417 -2.05 -30.50 -77.98
CA ILE A 417 -1.50 -29.75 -79.12
C ILE A 417 -0.10 -30.27 -79.46
N THR A 418 0.78 -30.48 -78.46
CA THR A 418 2.12 -31.04 -78.68
C THR A 418 2.05 -32.42 -79.33
N LYS A 419 1.15 -33.30 -78.85
CA LYS A 419 0.96 -34.63 -79.44
C LYS A 419 0.48 -34.55 -80.90
N GLN A 420 -0.53 -33.73 -81.18
CA GLN A 420 -1.04 -33.51 -82.54
C GLN A 420 0.05 -33.02 -83.48
N PHE A 421 0.90 -32.09 -83.01
CA PHE A 421 2.01 -31.59 -83.80
C PHE A 421 3.04 -32.69 -84.10
N SER A 422 3.41 -33.50 -83.10
CA SER A 422 4.30 -34.65 -83.31
C SER A 422 3.72 -35.71 -84.26
N GLU A 423 2.41 -35.94 -84.21
CA GLU A 423 1.72 -36.85 -85.15
C GLU A 423 1.70 -36.27 -86.57
N MET A 424 1.43 -34.97 -86.72
CA MET A 424 1.51 -34.28 -88.01
C MET A 424 2.92 -34.37 -88.60
N ASP A 425 3.97 -34.18 -87.81
CA ASP A 425 5.36 -34.34 -88.25
C ASP A 425 5.62 -35.78 -88.75
N SER A 426 5.08 -36.79 -88.06
CA SER A 426 5.18 -38.19 -88.51
C SER A 426 4.43 -38.44 -89.82
N TYR A 427 3.24 -37.86 -89.98
CA TYR A 427 2.48 -37.95 -91.24
C TYR A 427 3.19 -37.24 -92.40
N ILE A 428 3.75 -36.06 -92.18
CA ILE A 428 4.56 -35.35 -93.18
C ILE A 428 5.76 -36.21 -93.57
N SER A 429 6.46 -36.81 -92.60
CA SER A 429 7.57 -37.73 -92.87
C SER A 429 7.15 -38.93 -93.73
N LYS A 430 6.00 -39.55 -93.42
CA LYS A 430 5.43 -40.65 -94.23
C LYS A 430 5.01 -40.19 -95.63
N MET A 431 4.42 -38.99 -95.75
CA MET A 431 4.05 -38.41 -97.05
C MET A 431 5.28 -38.09 -97.89
N GLN A 432 6.36 -37.59 -97.29
CA GLN A 432 7.64 -37.38 -97.96
C GLN A 432 8.21 -38.71 -98.45
N GLN A 433 8.18 -39.77 -97.63
CA GLN A 433 8.61 -41.12 -98.03
C GLN A 433 7.75 -41.68 -99.18
N GLN A 434 6.42 -41.48 -99.15
CA GLN A 434 5.52 -41.87 -100.24
C GLN A 434 5.74 -41.06 -101.51
N GLY A 435 5.98 -39.75 -101.40
CA GLY A 435 6.34 -38.88 -102.51
C GLY A 435 7.66 -39.29 -103.17
N SER A 436 8.67 -39.66 -102.37
CA SER A 436 9.92 -40.24 -102.89
C SER A 436 9.69 -41.60 -103.56
N SER A 437 8.82 -42.46 -103.01
CA SER A 437 8.47 -43.75 -103.62
C SER A 437 7.71 -43.60 -104.94
N LEU A 438 6.83 -42.60 -105.06
CA LEU A 438 6.10 -42.27 -106.29
C LEU A 438 6.99 -41.59 -107.33
N SER A 439 7.90 -40.72 -106.90
CA SER A 439 8.94 -40.15 -107.78
C SER A 439 9.86 -41.23 -108.35
N ASN A 440 10.14 -42.31 -107.59
CA ASN A 440 10.91 -43.46 -108.06
C ASN A 440 10.13 -44.40 -109.00
N LEU A 441 8.79 -44.30 -109.06
CA LEU A 441 7.93 -45.04 -110.00
C LEU A 441 7.59 -44.23 -111.27
N GLY A 442 7.87 -42.92 -111.27
CA GLY A 442 7.59 -41.99 -112.38
C GLY A 442 8.82 -41.64 -113.24
N ILE A 443 9.98 -42.24 -112.98
CA ILE A 443 11.15 -42.17 -113.85
C ILE A 443 11.28 -43.53 -114.53
N TYR A 444 10.72 -43.61 -115.74
CA TYR A 444 11.08 -44.61 -116.75
C TYR A 444 12.49 -44.36 -117.27
#